data_AF-A0A139RGG6-F1
#
_entry.id   AF-A0A139RGG6-F1
#
_cell.length_a   1.000
_cell.length_b   1.000
_cell.length_c   1.000
_cell.angle_alpha   90.00
_cell.angle_beta   90.00
_cell.angle_gamma   90.00
#
_symmetry.space_group_name_H-M   'P 1'
#
loop_
_entity.id
_entity.type
_entity.pdbx_description
1 polymer ?
#
loop_
_entity_poly.entity_id
_entity_poly.type
_entity_poly.pdbx_seq_one_letter_code
_entity_poly.pdbx_strand_id
1 'polypeptide(L)'
;MENFVENLPDSLSYPQKTQAMWKEFAGLDFSGHTPNHVLALAYAKAVAGRNIKLYPIQRQGAGYHSVDQDVDFASATALRQHQRDKDFLERFMPSVALFEQTSKVSWEDYFPLLRYQILSNPDITTIYQVNQEMAVRIKETIKTVQSVEDLIEAVATKRYTKARVRRLLTYILVQARESDLPEGIHVLGFTEKGRQHLKSLKGQVDLVSRIGKEPWDAMTQKADQIYQLGNPSIAEQNFGRVPIRIEIN
;
A
#
# COMPACT_ATOMS: atom_id res chain seq x y z
N MET A 1 10.14 24.61 1.85
CA MET A 1 10.44 23.15 1.97
C MET A 1 10.57 22.49 0.61
N GLU A 2 9.60 22.61 -0.30
CA GLU A 2 9.66 21.97 -1.64
C GLU A 2 10.86 22.46 -2.49
N ASN A 3 11.07 23.77 -2.57
CA ASN A 3 12.25 24.35 -3.23
C ASN A 3 13.60 23.86 -2.63
N PHE A 4 13.64 23.55 -1.32
CA PHE A 4 14.84 22.96 -0.71
C PHE A 4 15.08 21.54 -1.22
N VAL A 5 14.03 20.71 -1.28
CA VAL A 5 14.12 19.34 -1.79
C VAL A 5 14.51 19.31 -3.27
N GLU A 6 13.99 20.22 -4.08
CA GLU A 6 14.30 20.31 -5.52
C GLU A 6 15.77 20.67 -5.78
N ASN A 7 16.35 21.56 -4.95
CA ASN A 7 17.75 21.98 -5.09
C ASN A 7 18.77 20.99 -4.52
N LEU A 8 18.34 19.88 -3.90
CA LEU A 8 19.26 18.84 -3.43
C LEU A 8 19.79 17.98 -4.58
N PRO A 9 21.03 17.46 -4.50
CA PRO A 9 21.66 16.69 -5.58
C PRO A 9 20.79 15.55 -6.10
N ASP A 10 20.73 15.37 -7.42
CA ASP A 10 19.93 14.32 -8.08
C ASP A 10 20.42 12.89 -7.83
N SER A 11 21.66 12.75 -7.33
CA SER A 11 22.20 11.49 -6.85
C SER A 11 21.51 11.01 -5.56
N LEU A 12 20.89 11.90 -4.80
CA LEU A 12 20.14 11.54 -3.60
C LEU A 12 18.77 10.95 -3.99
N SER A 13 18.44 9.82 -3.37
CA SER A 13 17.09 9.28 -3.44
C SER A 13 16.09 10.23 -2.76
N TYR A 14 14.82 10.18 -3.18
CA TYR A 14 13.77 11.02 -2.57
C TYR A 14 13.70 10.89 -1.03
N PRO A 15 13.78 9.70 -0.41
CA PRO A 15 13.85 9.58 1.05
C PRO A 15 15.02 10.35 1.68
N GLN A 16 16.20 10.33 1.06
CA GLN A 16 17.37 11.09 1.54
C GLN A 16 17.16 12.59 1.41
N LYS A 17 16.55 13.05 0.30
CA LYS A 17 16.20 14.46 0.13
C LYS A 17 15.19 14.92 1.19
N THR A 18 14.19 14.10 1.50
CA THR A 18 13.20 14.36 2.55
C THR A 18 13.82 14.33 3.95
N GLN A 19 14.74 13.41 4.23
CA GLN A 19 15.48 13.38 5.51
C GLN A 19 16.28 14.69 5.72
N ALA A 20 17.02 15.14 4.70
CA ALA A 20 17.76 16.39 4.75
C ALA A 20 16.84 17.59 5.02
N MET A 21 15.67 17.63 4.38
CA MET A 21 14.67 18.68 4.61
C MET A 21 14.18 18.70 6.07
N TRP A 22 13.83 17.55 6.63
CA TRP A 22 13.36 17.49 8.02
C TRP A 22 14.46 17.81 9.03
N LYS A 23 15.70 17.41 8.75
CA LYS A 23 16.85 17.78 9.58
C LYS A 23 17.07 19.29 9.58
N GLU A 24 17.02 19.92 8.41
CA GLU A 24 17.20 21.36 8.23
C GLU A 24 16.10 22.16 8.93
N PHE A 25 14.83 21.84 8.68
CA PHE A 25 13.72 22.68 9.13
C PHE A 25 13.15 22.32 10.50
N ALA A 26 13.41 21.11 11.01
CA ALA A 26 12.83 20.64 12.27
C ALA A 26 13.85 20.04 13.25
N GLY A 27 15.14 19.98 12.89
CA GLY A 27 16.19 19.37 13.72
C GLY A 27 16.00 17.87 13.95
N LEU A 28 15.16 17.22 13.15
CA LEU A 28 14.83 15.80 13.30
C LEU A 28 15.83 14.94 12.54
N ASP A 29 16.51 14.06 13.25
CA ASP A 29 17.34 13.01 12.65
C ASP A 29 16.62 11.66 12.72
N PHE A 30 16.25 11.12 11.57
CA PHE A 30 15.67 9.80 11.45
C PHE A 30 16.21 9.15 10.19
N SER A 31 16.35 7.83 10.20
CA SER A 31 16.81 7.09 9.02
C SER A 31 15.63 6.56 8.20
N GLY A 32 15.89 6.22 6.93
CA GLY A 32 14.94 5.47 6.12
C GLY A 32 14.58 4.09 6.72
N HIS A 33 15.31 3.62 7.74
CA HIS A 33 15.04 2.38 8.46
C HIS A 33 13.96 2.53 9.53
N THR A 34 13.40 3.72 9.72
CA THR A 34 12.29 3.98 10.64
C THR A 34 11.02 4.41 9.89
N PRO A 35 10.36 3.51 9.14
CA PRO A 35 9.23 3.87 8.26
C PRO A 35 8.03 4.46 9.00
N ASN A 36 7.77 4.05 10.24
CA ASN A 36 6.70 4.66 11.05
C ASN A 36 6.98 6.13 11.40
N HIS A 37 8.25 6.54 11.55
CA HIS A 37 8.61 7.95 11.75
C HIS A 37 8.40 8.75 10.47
N VAL A 38 8.79 8.20 9.31
CA VAL A 38 8.54 8.83 8.00
C VAL A 38 7.03 9.03 7.78
N LEU A 39 6.20 8.03 8.12
CA LEU A 39 4.74 8.14 8.04
C LEU A 39 4.19 9.18 9.02
N ALA A 40 4.66 9.20 10.27
CA ALA A 40 4.24 10.19 11.27
C ALA A 40 4.51 11.63 10.81
N LEU A 41 5.64 11.87 10.15
CA LEU A 41 5.97 13.17 9.58
C LEU A 41 5.07 13.54 8.39
N ALA A 42 4.72 12.56 7.56
CA ALA A 42 3.73 12.76 6.50
C ALA A 42 2.35 13.11 7.08
N TYR A 43 1.94 12.46 8.17
CA TYR A 43 0.70 12.80 8.87
C TYR A 43 0.78 14.20 9.49
N ALA A 44 1.87 14.56 10.15
CA ALA A 44 2.09 15.90 10.70
C ALA A 44 1.99 16.98 9.61
N LYS A 45 2.62 16.76 8.44
CA LYS A 45 2.47 17.66 7.29
C LYS A 45 1.00 17.72 6.83
N ALA A 46 0.32 16.58 6.73
CA ALA A 46 -1.05 16.51 6.25
C ALA A 46 -2.07 17.14 7.22
N VAL A 47 -1.84 17.13 8.52
CA VAL A 47 -2.76 17.74 9.50
C VAL A 47 -2.41 19.16 9.89
N ALA A 48 -1.28 19.69 9.42
CA ALA A 48 -0.89 21.07 9.66
C ALA A 48 -2.02 22.04 9.27
N GLY A 49 -2.39 22.94 10.17
CA GLY A 49 -3.51 23.87 9.99
C GLY A 49 -4.92 23.27 10.19
N ARG A 50 -5.04 21.99 10.55
CA ARG A 50 -6.31 21.33 10.89
C ARG A 50 -6.43 21.13 12.40
N ASN A 51 -7.67 21.04 12.91
CA ASN A 51 -7.94 20.74 14.32
C ASN A 51 -7.85 19.23 14.61
N ILE A 52 -6.71 18.61 14.28
CA ILE A 52 -6.45 17.18 14.49
C ILE A 52 -5.18 17.06 15.34
N LYS A 53 -5.31 16.41 16.51
CA LYS A 53 -4.19 16.16 17.42
C LYS A 53 -3.58 14.78 17.15
N LEU A 54 -2.26 14.73 16.97
CA LEU A 54 -1.51 13.49 16.78
C LEU A 54 -0.98 12.97 18.12
N TYR A 55 -1.18 11.68 18.37
CA TYR A 55 -0.70 11.00 19.57
C TYR A 55 0.16 9.79 19.17
N PRO A 56 1.50 9.90 19.16
CA PRO A 56 2.36 8.75 18.90
C PRO A 56 2.37 7.82 20.11
N ILE A 57 2.48 6.52 19.84
CA ILE A 57 2.72 5.49 20.86
C ILE A 57 4.00 4.72 20.51
N GLN A 58 4.70 4.25 21.53
CA GLN A 58 5.92 3.46 21.34
C GLN A 58 5.55 2.08 20.76
N ARG A 59 6.11 1.73 19.60
CA ARG A 59 5.98 0.38 19.04
C ARG A 59 6.81 -0.59 19.88
N GLN A 60 6.19 -1.71 20.25
CA GLN A 60 6.84 -2.85 20.92
C GLN A 60 7.08 -4.01 19.93
N GLY A 61 8.07 -4.85 20.25
CA GLY A 61 8.42 -6.06 19.49
C GLY A 61 9.39 -5.85 18.33
N ALA A 62 9.38 -6.80 17.38
CA ALA A 62 10.37 -6.89 16.33
C ALA A 62 10.44 -5.61 15.47
N GLY A 63 11.67 -5.28 15.04
CA GLY A 63 11.93 -4.20 14.09
C GLY A 63 11.06 -4.31 12.83
N TYR A 64 10.78 -3.19 12.17
CA TYR A 64 10.03 -3.18 10.92
C TYR A 64 10.85 -3.93 9.86
N HIS A 65 10.48 -5.19 9.58
CA HIS A 65 11.20 -6.21 8.77
C HIS A 65 12.06 -7.25 9.51
N SER A 66 12.10 -7.25 10.85
CA SER A 66 12.70 -8.40 11.54
C SER A 66 11.83 -9.64 11.32
N VAL A 67 12.53 -10.75 11.08
CA VAL A 67 12.00 -12.11 10.88
C VAL A 67 12.24 -12.98 12.12
N ASP A 68 12.73 -12.37 13.20
CA ASP A 68 13.06 -13.05 14.44
C ASP A 68 11.79 -13.64 15.07
N GLN A 69 11.89 -14.89 15.50
CA GLN A 69 10.79 -15.64 16.10
C GLN A 69 10.76 -15.49 17.64
N ASP A 70 11.88 -15.05 18.23
CA ASP A 70 12.06 -14.83 19.67
C ASP A 70 11.74 -13.39 20.07
N VAL A 71 10.53 -12.96 19.75
CA VAL A 71 10.00 -11.62 20.02
C VAL A 71 8.64 -11.72 20.68
N ASP A 72 8.25 -10.70 21.45
CA ASP A 72 6.90 -10.63 22.03
C ASP A 72 5.85 -10.27 20.98
N PHE A 73 6.24 -9.50 19.95
CA PHE A 73 5.37 -9.13 18.85
C PHE A 73 6.09 -9.28 17.51
N ALA A 74 5.60 -10.21 16.68
CA ALA A 74 6.11 -10.45 15.34
C ALA A 74 5.73 -9.32 14.36
N SER A 75 6.56 -9.12 13.33
CA SER A 75 6.24 -8.20 12.24
C SER A 75 5.22 -8.81 11.27
N ALA A 76 4.43 -7.98 10.58
CA ALA A 76 3.55 -8.45 9.53
C ALA A 76 4.29 -9.17 8.37
N THR A 77 5.57 -8.82 8.14
CA THR A 77 6.42 -9.53 7.18
C THR A 77 6.76 -10.93 7.67
N ALA A 78 7.12 -11.09 8.95
CA ALA A 78 7.41 -12.38 9.54
C ALA A 78 6.19 -13.33 9.48
N LEU A 79 4.99 -12.80 9.78
CA LEU A 79 3.73 -13.55 9.66
C LEU A 79 3.47 -14.06 8.24
N ARG A 80 3.76 -13.25 7.20
CA ARG A 80 3.59 -13.70 5.80
C ARG A 80 4.63 -14.73 5.38
N GLN A 81 5.87 -14.63 5.86
CA GLN A 81 6.92 -15.60 5.55
C GLN A 81 6.65 -16.96 6.22
N HIS A 82 6.14 -16.93 7.45
CA HIS A 82 5.77 -18.11 8.24
C HIS A 82 4.28 -18.45 8.11
N GLN A 83 3.62 -18.05 7.01
CA GLN A 83 2.17 -18.25 6.83
C GLN A 83 1.72 -19.72 6.78
N ARG A 84 2.66 -20.67 6.72
CA ARG A 84 2.42 -22.12 6.75
C ARG A 84 2.77 -22.75 8.11
N ASP A 85 3.38 -21.99 9.00
CA ASP A 85 3.76 -22.41 10.34
C ASP A 85 2.63 -22.06 11.31
N LYS A 86 1.80 -23.05 11.61
CA LYS A 86 0.59 -22.84 12.41
C LYS A 86 0.91 -22.40 13.84
N ASP A 87 1.93 -23.00 14.45
CA ASP A 87 2.33 -22.69 15.84
C ASP A 87 2.82 -21.24 15.93
N PHE A 88 3.59 -20.80 14.94
CA PHE A 88 4.00 -19.40 14.83
C PHE A 88 2.80 -18.45 14.69
N LEU A 89 1.83 -18.78 13.83
CA LEU A 89 0.64 -17.96 13.64
C LEU A 89 -0.22 -17.90 14.90
N GLU A 90 -0.43 -19.03 15.59
CA GLU A 90 -1.20 -19.11 16.83
C GLU A 90 -0.59 -18.28 17.96
N ARG A 91 0.75 -18.21 18.01
CA ARG A 91 1.46 -17.38 18.98
C ARG A 91 1.25 -15.88 18.76
N PHE A 92 1.17 -15.43 17.50
CA PHE A 92 1.27 -14.00 17.15
C PHE A 92 0.01 -13.38 16.56
N MET A 93 -1.04 -14.17 16.29
CA MET A 93 -2.25 -13.70 15.64
C MET A 93 -3.50 -13.99 16.49
N PRO A 94 -4.41 -13.01 16.66
CA PRO A 94 -5.62 -13.20 17.46
C PRO A 94 -6.63 -14.17 16.83
N SER A 95 -6.57 -14.41 15.52
CA SER A 95 -7.53 -15.28 14.83
C SER A 95 -6.92 -15.99 13.63
N VAL A 96 -6.20 -17.08 13.89
CA VAL A 96 -5.57 -17.92 12.85
C VAL A 96 -6.59 -18.54 11.90
N ALA A 97 -7.76 -18.98 12.40
CA ALA A 97 -8.77 -19.62 11.57
C ALA A 97 -9.24 -18.73 10.39
N LEU A 98 -9.45 -17.43 10.63
CA LEU A 98 -9.80 -16.47 9.57
C LEU A 98 -8.66 -16.33 8.54
N PHE A 99 -7.41 -16.31 9.01
CA PHE A 99 -6.26 -16.23 8.14
C PHE A 99 -6.07 -17.52 7.32
N GLU A 100 -6.33 -18.71 7.87
CA GLU A 100 -6.26 -19.97 7.15
C GLU A 100 -7.33 -20.06 6.06
N GLN A 101 -8.58 -19.70 6.40
CA GLN A 101 -9.75 -19.82 5.51
C GLN A 101 -9.75 -18.80 4.36
N THR A 102 -9.03 -17.68 4.49
CA THR A 102 -9.01 -16.66 3.44
C THR A 102 -8.17 -17.10 2.23
N SER A 103 -8.66 -16.79 1.04
CA SER A 103 -7.93 -16.92 -0.21
C SER A 103 -6.69 -16.02 -0.17
N LYS A 104 -5.52 -16.60 -0.43
CA LYS A 104 -4.24 -15.90 -0.45
C LYS A 104 -3.76 -15.78 -1.89
N VAL A 105 -3.05 -14.69 -2.15
CA VAL A 105 -2.43 -14.38 -3.43
C VAL A 105 -1.02 -13.88 -3.19
N SER A 106 -0.22 -14.00 -4.23
CA SER A 106 1.19 -13.68 -4.29
C SER A 106 1.49 -13.01 -5.62
N TRP A 107 2.70 -12.49 -5.79
CA TRP A 107 3.05 -11.82 -7.05
C TRP A 107 3.16 -12.78 -8.22
N GLU A 108 3.40 -14.05 -7.94
CA GLU A 108 3.44 -15.16 -8.87
C GLU A 108 2.10 -15.31 -9.59
N ASP A 109 0.99 -15.13 -8.87
CA ASP A 109 -0.37 -15.20 -9.42
C ASP A 109 -0.65 -14.05 -10.42
N TYR A 110 0.02 -12.90 -10.25
CA TYR A 110 -0.17 -11.72 -11.10
C TYR A 110 0.92 -11.55 -12.16
N PHE A 111 2.02 -12.30 -12.10
CA PHE A 111 3.14 -12.12 -13.02
C PHE A 111 2.75 -12.26 -14.50
N PRO A 112 1.91 -13.25 -14.91
CA PRO A 112 1.46 -13.34 -16.29
C PRO A 112 0.69 -12.09 -16.75
N LEU A 113 -0.17 -11.54 -15.88
CA LEU A 113 -0.97 -10.34 -16.17
C LEU A 113 -0.08 -9.10 -16.27
N LEU A 114 0.85 -8.92 -15.33
CA LEU A 114 1.82 -7.83 -15.35
C LEU A 114 2.71 -7.91 -16.60
N ARG A 115 3.22 -9.11 -16.92
CA ARG A 115 4.04 -9.34 -18.12
C ARG A 115 3.27 -8.97 -19.38
N TYR A 116 2.02 -9.41 -19.51
CA TYR A 116 1.16 -9.02 -20.61
C TYR A 116 0.97 -7.50 -20.70
N GLN A 117 0.63 -6.83 -19.59
CA GLN A 117 0.48 -5.37 -19.56
C GLN A 117 1.74 -4.64 -20.02
N ILE A 118 2.93 -5.03 -19.53
CA ILE A 118 4.18 -4.36 -19.92
C ILE A 118 4.52 -4.59 -21.41
N LEU A 119 4.34 -5.83 -21.90
CA LEU A 119 4.70 -6.19 -23.28
C LEU A 119 3.72 -5.61 -24.32
N SER A 120 2.44 -5.55 -23.99
CA SER A 120 1.38 -5.07 -24.90
C SER A 120 1.22 -3.55 -24.87
N ASN A 121 1.57 -2.88 -23.78
CA ASN A 121 1.40 -1.43 -23.67
C ASN A 121 2.52 -0.70 -24.44
N PRO A 122 2.19 0.09 -25.48
CA PRO A 122 3.18 0.79 -26.28
C PRO A 122 3.94 1.86 -25.47
N ASP A 123 3.29 2.47 -24.48
CA ASP A 123 3.86 3.54 -23.67
C ASP A 123 3.38 3.49 -22.20
N ILE A 124 4.19 2.83 -21.38
CA ILE A 124 3.96 2.74 -19.92
C ILE A 124 4.34 4.02 -19.18
N THR A 125 4.91 5.05 -19.82
CA THR A 125 5.23 6.34 -19.16
C THR A 125 3.98 7.13 -18.84
N THR A 126 2.88 6.77 -19.49
CA THR A 126 1.56 7.33 -19.23
C THR A 126 0.94 6.80 -17.93
N ILE A 127 1.54 5.76 -17.31
CA ILE A 127 1.15 5.21 -16.00
C ILE A 127 1.71 6.08 -14.88
N TYR A 128 0.93 6.24 -13.82
CA TYR A 128 1.26 7.09 -12.67
C TYR A 128 2.70 6.84 -12.14
N GLN A 129 3.48 7.91 -12.06
CA GLN A 129 4.88 7.94 -11.59
C GLN A 129 5.92 7.13 -12.38
N VAL A 130 5.56 6.55 -13.54
CA VAL A 130 6.53 5.88 -14.42
C VAL A 130 7.18 6.93 -15.32
N ASN A 131 8.44 7.27 -15.06
CA ASN A 131 9.19 8.16 -15.94
C ASN A 131 9.84 7.40 -17.11
N GLN A 132 10.39 8.12 -18.08
CA GLN A 132 11.02 7.56 -19.29
C GLN A 132 12.14 6.55 -18.96
N GLU A 133 13.02 6.88 -18.02
CA GLU A 133 14.12 6.00 -17.60
C GLU A 133 13.60 4.65 -17.06
N MET A 134 12.60 4.70 -16.17
CA MET A 134 11.97 3.52 -15.60
C MET A 134 11.21 2.71 -16.65
N ALA A 135 10.52 3.39 -17.57
CA ALA A 135 9.77 2.72 -18.62
C ALA A 135 10.68 1.88 -19.53
N VAL A 136 11.78 2.48 -20.01
CA VAL A 136 12.78 1.77 -20.84
C VAL A 136 13.34 0.58 -20.08
N ARG A 137 13.77 0.79 -18.83
CA ARG A 137 14.36 -0.29 -18.03
C ARG A 137 13.40 -1.45 -17.79
N ILE A 138 12.15 -1.16 -17.37
CA ILE A 138 11.14 -2.19 -17.13
C ILE A 138 10.83 -2.96 -18.41
N LYS A 139 10.66 -2.27 -19.55
CA LYS A 139 10.36 -2.89 -20.85
C LYS A 139 11.48 -3.79 -21.38
N GLU A 140 12.73 -3.44 -21.15
CA GLU A 140 13.84 -4.30 -21.54
C GLU A 140 13.99 -5.49 -20.60
N THR A 141 13.91 -5.25 -19.28
CA THR A 141 14.09 -6.31 -18.27
C THR A 141 12.97 -7.35 -18.28
N ILE A 142 11.71 -6.95 -18.51
CA ILE A 142 10.58 -7.90 -18.51
C ILE A 142 10.77 -9.05 -19.51
N LYS A 143 11.51 -8.84 -20.60
CA LYS A 143 11.67 -9.82 -21.68
C LYS A 143 12.37 -11.10 -21.19
N THR A 144 13.29 -10.97 -20.23
CA THR A 144 14.18 -12.06 -19.80
C THR A 144 13.85 -12.66 -18.44
N VAL A 145 13.29 -11.86 -17.52
CA VAL A 145 12.96 -12.29 -16.15
C VAL A 145 11.77 -13.25 -16.09
N GLN A 146 11.76 -14.10 -15.06
CA GLN A 146 10.76 -15.17 -14.88
C GLN A 146 9.85 -14.95 -13.66
N SER A 147 10.14 -13.95 -12.84
CA SER A 147 9.32 -13.59 -11.68
C SER A 147 9.27 -12.07 -11.48
N VAL A 148 8.32 -11.62 -10.65
CA VAL A 148 8.25 -10.22 -10.23
C VAL A 148 9.46 -9.83 -9.38
N GLU A 149 9.96 -10.73 -8.54
CA GLU A 149 11.12 -10.43 -7.71
C GLU A 149 12.38 -10.25 -8.58
N ASP A 150 12.60 -11.11 -9.59
CA ASP A 150 13.69 -10.94 -10.56
C ASP A 150 13.60 -9.59 -11.28
N LEU A 151 12.39 -9.20 -11.68
CA LEU A 151 12.14 -7.89 -12.30
C LEU A 151 12.49 -6.75 -11.34
N ILE A 152 12.10 -6.86 -10.07
CA ILE A 152 12.39 -5.85 -9.05
C ILE A 152 13.90 -5.71 -8.83
N GLU A 153 14.61 -6.83 -8.66
CA GLU A 153 16.06 -6.83 -8.46
C GLU A 153 16.79 -6.20 -9.65
N ALA A 154 16.42 -6.60 -10.87
CA ALA A 154 17.06 -6.11 -12.08
C ALA A 154 16.71 -4.64 -12.40
N VAL A 155 15.52 -4.16 -12.01
CA VAL A 155 15.09 -2.77 -12.24
C VAL A 155 15.59 -1.81 -11.16
N ALA A 156 15.74 -2.27 -9.91
CA ALA A 156 16.14 -1.42 -8.80
C ALA A 156 17.56 -0.82 -8.99
N THR A 157 17.75 0.38 -8.43
CA THR A 157 19.05 1.08 -8.42
C THR A 157 19.27 1.80 -7.10
N LYS A 158 20.44 2.41 -6.92
CA LYS A 158 20.68 3.35 -5.80
C LYS A 158 19.66 4.49 -5.76
N ARG A 159 19.19 4.95 -6.93
CA ARG A 159 18.17 6.02 -7.06
C ARG A 159 16.75 5.48 -6.89
N TYR A 160 16.47 4.28 -7.39
CA TYR A 160 15.14 3.65 -7.36
C TYR A 160 15.13 2.42 -6.44
N THR A 161 14.68 2.64 -5.21
CA THR A 161 14.53 1.57 -4.22
C THR A 161 13.59 0.46 -4.70
N LYS A 162 13.80 -0.78 -4.23
CA LYS A 162 12.91 -1.93 -4.50
C LYS A 162 11.44 -1.63 -4.15
N ALA A 163 11.20 -0.91 -3.06
CA ALA A 163 9.85 -0.48 -2.67
C ALA A 163 9.20 0.45 -3.70
N ARG A 164 9.97 1.37 -4.31
CA ARG A 164 9.48 2.21 -5.40
C ARG A 164 9.18 1.38 -6.64
N VAL A 165 10.07 0.46 -7.02
CA VAL A 165 9.84 -0.43 -8.18
C VAL A 165 8.56 -1.26 -7.98
N ARG A 166 8.36 -1.87 -6.80
CA ARG A 166 7.12 -2.58 -6.46
C ARG A 166 5.86 -1.74 -6.65
N ARG A 167 5.88 -0.47 -6.22
CA ARG A 167 4.75 0.45 -6.45
C ARG A 167 4.50 0.70 -7.94
N LEU A 168 5.56 0.96 -8.72
CA LEU A 168 5.43 1.17 -10.16
C LEU A 168 4.87 -0.06 -10.88
N LEU A 169 5.35 -1.26 -10.53
CA LEU A 169 4.80 -2.50 -11.08
C LEU A 169 3.33 -2.71 -10.69
N THR A 170 2.95 -2.32 -9.47
CA THR A 170 1.53 -2.33 -9.05
C THR A 170 0.72 -1.36 -9.89
N TYR A 171 1.19 -0.12 -10.07
CA TYR A 171 0.53 0.88 -10.91
C TYR A 171 0.38 0.41 -12.36
N ILE A 172 1.39 -0.27 -12.91
CA ILE A 172 1.28 -0.87 -14.25
C ILE A 172 0.25 -1.99 -14.27
N LEU A 173 0.29 -2.92 -13.29
CA LEU A 173 -0.66 -4.02 -13.19
C LEU A 173 -2.11 -3.52 -13.18
N VAL A 174 -2.40 -2.49 -12.38
CA VAL A 174 -3.75 -1.93 -12.25
C VAL A 174 -4.02 -0.77 -13.23
N GLN A 175 -3.09 -0.46 -14.12
CA GLN A 175 -3.16 0.65 -15.07
C GLN A 175 -3.52 1.99 -14.39
N ALA A 176 -2.89 2.29 -13.26
CA ALA A 176 -3.14 3.49 -12.48
C ALA A 176 -2.71 4.76 -13.24
N ARG A 177 -3.57 5.77 -13.18
CA ARG A 177 -3.35 7.10 -13.76
C ARG A 177 -3.50 8.12 -12.65
N GLU A 178 -2.99 9.32 -12.88
CA GLU A 178 -3.32 10.44 -12.02
C GLU A 178 -4.81 10.72 -12.12
N SER A 179 -5.46 10.80 -10.97
CA SER A 179 -6.89 11.08 -10.82
C SER A 179 -7.09 11.86 -9.53
N ASP A 180 -8.21 12.57 -9.46
CA ASP A 180 -8.62 13.21 -8.22
C ASP A 180 -8.91 12.15 -7.14
N LEU A 181 -8.82 12.58 -5.88
CA LEU A 181 -9.24 11.75 -4.76
C LEU A 181 -10.77 11.58 -4.80
N PRO A 182 -11.29 10.40 -4.43
CA PRO A 182 -12.73 10.23 -4.33
C PRO A 182 -13.32 11.16 -3.27
N GLU A 183 -14.47 11.76 -3.59
CA GLU A 183 -15.15 12.72 -2.69
C GLU A 183 -15.82 12.02 -1.50
N GLY A 184 -16.32 10.80 -1.71
CA GLY A 184 -17.04 10.02 -0.71
C GLY A 184 -16.15 9.12 0.15
N ILE A 185 -16.61 8.80 1.36
CA ILE A 185 -15.95 7.86 2.26
C ILE A 185 -16.59 6.49 2.10
N HIS A 186 -15.87 5.53 1.51
CA HIS A 186 -16.34 4.15 1.38
C HIS A 186 -16.22 3.39 2.70
N VAL A 187 -17.38 3.00 3.26
CA VAL A 187 -17.48 2.30 4.53
C VAL A 187 -17.37 0.79 4.31
N LEU A 188 -16.23 0.20 4.68
CA LEU A 188 -15.98 -1.24 4.54
C LEU A 188 -16.63 -2.09 5.65
N GLY A 189 -16.78 -1.52 6.84
CA GLY A 189 -17.39 -2.19 7.99
C GLY A 189 -17.43 -1.31 9.23
N PHE A 190 -18.24 -1.71 10.21
CA PHE A 190 -18.42 -1.00 11.47
C PHE A 190 -18.88 -1.93 12.61
N THR A 191 -18.56 -1.54 13.84
CA THR A 191 -19.18 -2.07 15.06
C THR A 191 -20.48 -1.33 15.37
N GLU A 192 -21.23 -1.74 16.39
CA GLU A 192 -22.42 -1.00 16.84
C GLU A 192 -22.09 0.45 17.25
N LYS A 193 -21.01 0.67 17.99
CA LYS A 193 -20.52 2.03 18.31
C LYS A 193 -20.17 2.81 17.04
N GLY A 194 -19.51 2.15 16.08
CA GLY A 194 -19.20 2.74 14.78
C GLY A 194 -20.44 3.13 13.99
N ARG A 195 -21.49 2.31 14.02
CA ARG A 195 -22.79 2.58 13.38
C ARG A 195 -23.45 3.83 13.95
N GLN A 196 -23.46 3.97 15.28
CA GLN A 196 -23.99 5.16 15.96
C GLN A 196 -23.21 6.43 15.57
N HIS A 197 -21.88 6.33 15.50
CA HIS A 197 -21.04 7.44 15.04
C HIS A 197 -21.31 7.80 13.57
N LEU A 198 -21.33 6.83 12.65
CA LEU A 198 -21.66 7.06 11.24
C LEU A 198 -23.06 7.68 11.06
N LYS A 199 -24.04 7.28 11.88
CA LYS A 199 -25.37 7.90 11.89
C LYS A 199 -25.29 9.39 12.24
N SER A 200 -24.44 9.78 13.19
CA SER A 200 -24.25 11.18 13.57
C SER A 200 -23.62 12.04 12.45
N LEU A 201 -22.83 11.41 11.58
CA LEU A 201 -22.16 12.05 10.45
C LEU A 201 -23.02 12.14 9.18
N LYS A 202 -24.18 11.46 9.16
CA LYS A 202 -25.06 11.43 7.99
C LYS A 202 -25.52 12.84 7.61
N GLY A 203 -25.30 13.23 6.35
CA GLY A 203 -25.63 14.56 5.83
C GLY A 203 -24.54 15.63 6.05
N GLN A 204 -23.48 15.31 6.80
CA GLN A 204 -22.30 16.17 6.95
C GLN A 204 -21.15 15.74 6.02
N VAL A 205 -21.06 14.45 5.74
CA VAL A 205 -20.09 13.83 4.85
C VAL A 205 -20.79 12.85 3.91
N ASP A 206 -20.26 12.68 2.71
CA ASP A 206 -20.75 11.67 1.79
C ASP A 206 -20.22 10.29 2.22
N LEU A 207 -21.15 9.40 2.58
CA LEU A 207 -20.86 8.05 3.04
C LEU A 207 -21.34 7.05 2.01
N VAL A 208 -20.39 6.34 1.40
CA VAL A 208 -20.67 5.28 0.45
C VAL A 208 -20.71 3.97 1.21
N SER A 209 -21.91 3.41 1.42
CA SER A 209 -22.07 2.11 2.11
C SER A 209 -22.33 0.95 1.15
N ARG A 210 -22.92 1.20 -0.02
CA ARG A 210 -23.21 0.17 -1.02
C ARG A 210 -22.90 0.74 -2.39
N ILE A 211 -22.01 0.08 -3.10
CA ILE A 211 -21.67 0.43 -4.48
C ILE A 211 -22.74 -0.18 -5.39
N GLY A 212 -23.48 0.71 -6.08
CA GLY A 212 -24.49 0.36 -7.07
C GLY A 212 -23.86 0.18 -8.45
N LYS A 213 -24.61 0.46 -9.52
CA LYS A 213 -24.09 0.36 -10.90
C LYS A 213 -22.94 1.33 -11.16
N GLU A 214 -23.06 2.55 -10.64
CA GLU A 214 -22.02 3.58 -10.81
C GLU A 214 -20.89 3.39 -9.78
N PRO A 215 -19.63 3.52 -10.23
CA PRO A 215 -18.48 3.43 -9.33
C PRO A 215 -18.39 4.63 -8.39
N TRP A 216 -17.97 4.38 -7.14
CA TRP A 216 -17.64 5.44 -6.18
C TRP A 216 -16.20 5.94 -6.40
N ASP A 217 -15.30 5.03 -6.78
CA ASP A 217 -13.94 5.30 -7.20
C ASP A 217 -13.55 4.25 -8.25
N ALA A 218 -13.55 4.66 -9.51
CA ALA A 218 -13.24 3.79 -10.64
C ALA A 218 -11.84 3.16 -10.51
N MET A 219 -10.89 3.86 -9.89
CA MET A 219 -9.52 3.35 -9.74
C MET A 219 -9.46 2.21 -8.71
N THR A 220 -10.00 2.40 -7.51
CA THR A 220 -10.08 1.33 -6.49
C THR A 220 -10.85 0.11 -7.02
N GLN A 221 -11.99 0.32 -7.67
CA GLN A 221 -12.82 -0.79 -8.14
C GLN A 221 -12.15 -1.60 -9.24
N LYS A 222 -11.41 -0.94 -10.15
CA LYS A 222 -10.57 -1.62 -11.14
C LYS A 222 -9.44 -2.41 -10.46
N ALA A 223 -8.79 -1.83 -9.44
CA ALA A 223 -7.73 -2.52 -8.71
C ALA A 223 -8.25 -3.80 -8.04
N ASP A 224 -9.44 -3.76 -7.45
CA ASP A 224 -10.08 -4.94 -6.85
C ASP A 224 -10.51 -5.99 -7.87
N GLN A 225 -11.01 -5.58 -9.05
CA GLN A 225 -11.30 -6.50 -10.14
C GLN A 225 -10.04 -7.24 -10.61
N ILE A 226 -8.93 -6.52 -10.72
CA ILE A 226 -7.63 -7.11 -11.09
C ILE A 226 -7.10 -7.99 -9.96
N TYR A 227 -7.28 -7.58 -8.70
CA TYR A 227 -6.92 -8.38 -7.53
C TYR A 227 -7.66 -9.74 -7.52
N GLN A 228 -8.96 -9.76 -7.85
CA GLN A 228 -9.74 -11.00 -7.98
C GLN A 228 -9.16 -11.99 -9.01
N LEU A 229 -8.48 -11.50 -10.06
CA LEU A 229 -7.88 -12.36 -11.08
C LEU A 229 -6.71 -13.21 -10.54
N GLY A 230 -6.11 -12.82 -9.40
CA GLY A 230 -5.02 -13.59 -8.80
C GLY A 230 -5.47 -14.90 -8.17
N ASN A 231 -6.74 -15.03 -7.80
CA ASN A 231 -7.27 -16.28 -7.27
C ASN A 231 -8.78 -16.37 -7.51
N PRO A 232 -9.27 -17.36 -8.28
CA PRO A 232 -10.69 -17.51 -8.60
C PRO A 232 -11.64 -17.63 -7.40
N SER A 233 -11.11 -17.99 -6.22
CA SER A 233 -11.88 -18.05 -4.98
C SER A 233 -12.07 -16.69 -4.31
N ILE A 234 -11.44 -15.62 -4.80
CA ILE A 234 -11.71 -14.26 -4.33
C ILE A 234 -13.01 -13.78 -4.95
N ALA A 235 -14.05 -13.63 -4.12
CA ALA A 235 -15.34 -13.13 -4.56
C ALA A 235 -15.29 -11.64 -4.97
N GLU A 236 -16.33 -11.16 -5.67
CA GLU A 236 -16.55 -9.73 -5.95
C GLU A 236 -16.39 -8.89 -4.68
N GLN A 237 -15.55 -7.86 -4.70
CA GLN A 237 -15.20 -7.03 -3.53
C GLN A 237 -15.95 -5.69 -3.46
N ASN A 238 -16.60 -5.27 -4.55
CA ASN A 238 -17.24 -3.96 -4.66
C ASN A 238 -18.75 -4.06 -4.79
N PHE A 239 -19.21 -4.54 -5.93
CA PHE A 239 -20.59 -4.32 -6.35
C PHE A 239 -21.59 -5.10 -5.50
N GLY A 240 -22.61 -4.40 -5.00
CA GLY A 240 -23.70 -5.00 -4.26
C GLY A 240 -23.36 -5.47 -2.84
N ARG A 241 -22.09 -5.39 -2.41
CA ARG A 241 -21.67 -5.71 -1.04
C ARG A 241 -22.18 -4.69 -0.05
N VAL A 242 -22.53 -5.17 1.14
CA VAL A 242 -22.86 -4.33 2.29
C VAL A 242 -21.67 -4.30 3.25
N PRO A 243 -21.51 -3.23 4.05
CA PRO A 243 -20.40 -3.13 4.98
C PRO A 243 -20.47 -4.25 6.02
N ILE A 244 -19.31 -4.77 6.42
CA ILE A 244 -19.21 -5.80 7.45
C ILE A 244 -19.75 -5.24 8.77
N ARG A 245 -20.71 -5.94 9.38
CA ARG A 245 -21.26 -5.57 10.68
C ARG A 245 -20.68 -6.48 11.74
N ILE A 246 -20.00 -5.89 12.71
CA ILE A 246 -19.48 -6.62 13.86
C ILE A 246 -20.40 -6.31 15.04
N GLU A 247 -21.31 -7.24 15.32
CA GLU A 247 -22.10 -7.26 16.54
C GLU A 247 -21.22 -7.84 17.64
N ILE A 248 -20.56 -6.95 18.40
CA ILE A 248 -19.89 -7.37 19.63
C ILE A 248 -21.02 -7.57 20.64
N ASN A 249 -21.33 -8.83 20.98
CA ASN A 249 -22.10 -9.17 22.18
C ASN A 249 -21.30 -8.81 23.42
#